data_AF-A0A2E3NJT9-F1
#
_entry.id   AF-A0A2E3NJT9-F1
#
_cell.length_a   1.000
_cell.length_b   1.000
_cell.length_c   1.000
_cell.angle_alpha   90.00
_cell.angle_beta   90.00
_cell.angle_gamma   90.00
#
_symmetry.space_group_name_H-M   'P 1'
#
loop_
_entity.id
_entity.type
_entity.pdbx_description
1 polymer ?
#
loop_
_entity_poly.entity_id
_entity_poly.type
_entity_poly.pdbx_seq_one_letter_code
_entity_poly.pdbx_strand_id
1 'polypeptide(L)'
;MSAIGTNMGAIGDILKNQLDVPGGVANHANQMADAAALIAPAFKKQLAEGATDAKVEIWSDWTGFEKAIEDYESAARALAAAAASGDAGATGKAMRGLGKSCGGCHKPYRKPKEDSYKNQ
;
A
#
# COMPACT_ATOMS: atom_id res chain seq x y z
N MET A 1 -3.91 0.48 8.29
CA MET A 1 -2.73 0.50 7.39
C MET A 1 -1.70 1.60 7.75
N SER A 2 -1.44 1.89 9.03
CA SER A 2 -0.56 3.02 9.42
C SER A 2 0.92 2.79 9.04
N ALA A 3 1.44 1.58 9.28
CA ALA A 3 2.82 1.23 8.93
C ALA A 3 3.09 1.34 7.42
N ILE A 4 2.15 0.85 6.59
CA ILE A 4 2.22 0.99 5.13
C ILE A 4 2.21 2.46 4.72
N GLY A 5 1.28 3.26 5.27
CA GLY A 5 1.17 4.69 4.95
C GLY A 5 2.42 5.48 5.36
N THR A 6 3.02 5.16 6.50
CA THR A 6 4.24 5.82 7.01
C THR A 6 5.44 5.51 6.15
N ASN A 7 5.64 4.24 5.76
CA ASN A 7 6.71 3.84 4.83
C ASN A 7 6.56 4.52 3.47
N MET A 8 5.32 4.60 2.94
CA MET A 8 5.05 5.31 1.70
C MET A 8 5.35 6.82 1.83
N GLY A 9 5.04 7.42 2.98
CA GLY A 9 5.42 8.80 3.30
C GLY A 9 6.92 9.00 3.23
N ALA A 10 7.69 8.15 3.91
CA ALA A 10 9.15 8.21 3.93
C ALA A 10 9.78 8.04 2.53
N ILE A 11 9.31 7.08 1.72
CA ILE A 11 9.73 6.96 0.31
C ILE A 11 9.45 8.26 -0.45
N GLY A 12 8.26 8.83 -0.25
CA GLY A 12 7.87 10.10 -0.87
C GLY A 12 8.82 11.23 -0.51
N ASP A 13 9.20 11.36 0.77
CA ASP A 13 10.09 12.41 1.25
C ASP A 13 11.53 12.21 0.75
N ILE A 14 12.03 10.97 0.74
CA ILE A 14 13.35 10.63 0.18
C ILE A 14 13.43 11.06 -1.29
N LEU A 15 12.43 10.66 -2.09
CA LEU A 15 12.42 10.93 -3.53
C LEU A 15 12.18 12.42 -3.85
N LYS A 16 11.24 13.07 -3.15
CA LYS A 16 10.88 14.48 -3.42
C LYS A 16 11.97 15.44 -2.99
N ASN A 17 12.61 15.19 -1.85
CA ASN A 17 13.62 16.08 -1.28
C ASN A 17 15.05 15.65 -1.63
N GLN A 18 15.21 14.61 -2.48
CA GLN A 18 16.51 14.09 -2.92
C GLN A 18 17.44 13.78 -1.74
N LEU A 19 16.88 13.17 -0.70
CA LEU A 19 17.63 12.86 0.52
C LEU A 19 18.66 11.75 0.23
N ASP A 20 19.89 11.96 0.69
CA ASP A 20 20.94 10.94 0.62
C ASP A 20 20.73 9.88 1.71
N VAL A 21 19.85 8.94 1.42
CA VAL A 21 19.55 7.78 2.28
C VAL A 21 19.80 6.51 1.47
N PRO A 22 21.05 6.02 1.42
CA PRO A 22 21.41 4.83 0.67
C PRO A 22 20.51 3.64 1.02
N GLY A 23 19.86 3.06 0.02
CA GLY A 23 18.94 1.93 0.19
C GLY A 23 17.61 2.26 0.88
N GLY A 24 17.35 3.52 1.26
CA GLY A 24 16.16 3.92 2.02
C GLY A 24 14.85 3.58 1.32
N VAL A 25 14.73 3.86 0.02
CA VAL A 25 13.54 3.52 -0.76
C VAL A 25 13.32 2.01 -0.80
N ALA A 26 14.37 1.23 -1.03
CA ALA A 26 14.27 -0.22 -1.10
C ALA A 26 13.87 -0.83 0.26
N ASN A 27 14.44 -0.33 1.36
CA ASN A 27 14.11 -0.77 2.70
C ASN A 27 12.63 -0.53 3.04
N HIS A 28 12.15 0.70 2.85
CA HIS A 28 10.75 1.03 3.11
C HIS A 28 9.78 0.26 2.21
N ALA A 29 10.13 0.03 0.94
CA ALA A 29 9.31 -0.74 0.02
C ALA A 29 9.23 -2.23 0.42
N ASN A 30 10.30 -2.81 0.96
CA ASN A 30 10.27 -4.17 1.51
C ASN A 30 9.40 -4.25 2.77
N GLN A 31 9.52 -3.29 3.70
CA GLN A 31 8.64 -3.26 4.88
C GLN A 31 7.15 -3.17 4.49
N MET A 32 6.84 -2.43 3.42
CA MET A 32 5.51 -2.36 2.83
C MET A 32 5.05 -3.71 2.29
N ALA A 33 5.91 -4.42 1.55
CA ALA A 33 5.61 -5.76 1.03
C ALA A 33 5.36 -6.77 2.16
N ASP A 34 6.22 -6.80 3.18
CA ASP A 34 6.09 -7.75 4.28
C ASP A 34 4.81 -7.51 5.10
N ALA A 35 4.37 -6.25 5.22
CA ALA A 35 3.11 -5.91 5.86
C ALA A 35 1.87 -6.42 5.09
N ALA A 36 1.99 -6.78 3.81
CA ALA A 36 0.87 -7.30 3.01
C ALA A 36 0.31 -8.61 3.60
N ALA A 37 1.19 -9.47 4.12
CA ALA A 37 0.82 -10.76 4.72
C ALA A 37 -0.10 -10.63 5.93
N LEU A 38 -0.13 -9.45 6.57
CA LEU A 38 -0.98 -9.18 7.73
C LEU A 38 -2.39 -8.71 7.34
N ILE A 39 -2.62 -8.35 6.07
CA ILE A 39 -3.88 -7.74 5.63
C ILE A 39 -4.99 -8.78 5.68
N ALA A 40 -4.95 -9.84 4.88
CA ALA A 40 -6.04 -10.82 4.82
C ALA A 40 -6.41 -11.41 6.20
N PRO A 41 -5.45 -11.83 7.05
CA PRO A 41 -5.77 -12.30 8.40
C PRO A 41 -6.53 -11.29 9.26
N ALA A 42 -6.21 -9.99 9.16
CA ALA A 42 -6.86 -8.94 9.93
C ALA A 42 -8.32 -8.69 9.51
N PHE A 43 -8.72 -9.08 8.30
CA PHE A 43 -10.08 -8.92 7.77
C PHE A 43 -10.92 -10.20 7.85
N LYS A 44 -10.46 -11.28 8.49
CA LYS A 44 -11.26 -12.51 8.65
C LYS A 44 -12.56 -12.29 9.42
N LYS A 45 -12.58 -11.35 10.36
CA LYS A 45 -13.81 -10.94 11.04
C LYS A 45 -14.46 -9.81 10.25
N GLN A 46 -15.75 -9.96 9.96
CA GLN A 46 -16.53 -8.92 9.33
C GLN A 46 -16.76 -7.74 10.28
N LEU A 47 -16.08 -6.63 10.00
CA LEU A 47 -16.12 -5.38 10.77
C LEU A 47 -16.27 -4.20 9.80
N ALA A 48 -17.50 -4.00 9.31
CA ALA A 48 -17.85 -2.93 8.38
C ALA A 48 -18.44 -1.67 9.05
N GLU A 49 -18.71 -1.76 10.36
CA GLU A 49 -19.37 -0.73 11.16
C GLU A 49 -18.47 -0.20 12.28
N GLY A 50 -18.77 1.01 12.78
CA GLY A 50 -17.99 1.68 13.81
C GLY A 50 -16.73 2.37 13.27
N ALA A 51 -15.65 2.34 14.05
CA ALA A 51 -14.38 3.01 13.75
C ALA A 51 -13.58 2.27 12.65
N THR A 52 -14.16 2.17 11.45
CA THR A 52 -13.60 1.45 10.30
C THR A 52 -13.96 2.13 8.98
N ASP A 53 -12.96 2.21 8.10
CA ASP A 53 -13.13 2.62 6.70
C ASP A 53 -13.32 1.41 5.78
N ALA A 54 -13.40 0.19 6.32
CA ALA A 54 -13.66 -1.02 5.55
C ALA A 54 -15.06 -0.95 4.94
N LYS A 55 -15.18 -1.30 3.66
CA LYS A 55 -16.49 -1.51 3.03
C LYS A 55 -16.89 -2.98 3.11
N VAL A 56 -18.19 -3.27 3.02
CA VAL A 56 -18.73 -4.64 3.12
C VAL A 56 -18.24 -5.54 1.97
N GLU A 57 -17.86 -4.91 0.86
CA GLU A 57 -17.36 -5.51 -0.37
C GLU A 57 -16.11 -6.38 -0.13
N ILE A 58 -15.34 -6.12 0.92
CA ILE A 58 -14.21 -6.98 1.32
C ILE A 58 -14.65 -8.43 1.52
N TRP A 59 -15.81 -8.63 2.16
CA TRP A 59 -16.28 -9.97 2.53
C TRP A 59 -17.14 -10.59 1.44
N SER A 60 -17.85 -9.80 0.64
CA SER A 60 -18.61 -10.31 -0.50
C SER A 60 -17.73 -10.63 -1.71
N ASP A 61 -16.56 -10.01 -1.82
CA ASP A 61 -15.56 -10.24 -2.88
C ASP A 61 -14.18 -10.56 -2.27
N TRP A 62 -14.14 -11.63 -1.48
CA TRP A 62 -12.92 -12.03 -0.78
C TRP A 62 -11.77 -12.34 -1.74
N THR A 63 -12.05 -13.04 -2.84
CA THR A 63 -11.04 -13.39 -3.85
C THR A 63 -10.47 -12.14 -4.53
N GLY A 64 -11.30 -11.14 -4.86
CA GLY A 64 -10.82 -9.87 -5.39
C GLY A 64 -9.98 -9.11 -4.37
N PHE A 65 -10.36 -9.14 -3.10
CA PHE A 65 -9.60 -8.52 -2.02
C PHE A 65 -8.22 -9.18 -1.83
N GLU A 66 -8.14 -10.51 -1.82
CA GLU A 66 -6.87 -11.26 -1.79
C GLU A 66 -5.99 -10.93 -2.99
N LYS A 67 -6.57 -10.92 -4.19
CA LYS A 67 -5.85 -10.55 -5.42
C LYS A 67 -5.28 -9.12 -5.34
N ALA A 68 -6.03 -8.17 -4.78
CA ALA A 68 -5.57 -6.80 -4.59
C ALA A 68 -4.41 -6.69 -3.58
N ILE A 69 -4.38 -7.56 -2.56
CA ILE A 69 -3.26 -7.67 -1.61
C ILE A 69 -2.01 -8.19 -2.33
N GLU A 70 -2.14 -9.25 -3.13
CA GLU A 70 -1.03 -9.82 -3.91
C GLU A 70 -0.45 -8.84 -4.93
N ASP A 71 -1.31 -8.07 -5.62
CA ASP A 71 -0.89 -7.03 -6.55
C ASP A 71 -0.15 -5.91 -5.84
N TYR A 72 -0.59 -5.53 -4.63
CA TYR A 72 0.10 -4.57 -3.79
C TYR A 72 1.47 -5.08 -3.35
N GLU A 73 1.55 -6.31 -2.83
CA GLU A 73 2.81 -6.93 -2.40
C GLU A 73 3.80 -6.98 -3.57
N SER A 74 3.36 -7.50 -4.71
CA SER A 74 4.18 -7.62 -5.91
C SER A 74 4.69 -6.26 -6.39
N ALA A 75 3.84 -5.22 -6.36
CA ALA A 75 4.25 -3.87 -6.74
C ALA A 75 5.26 -3.27 -5.75
N ALA A 76 5.12 -3.53 -4.45
CA ALA A 76 6.05 -3.07 -3.43
C ALA A 76 7.41 -3.74 -3.58
N ARG A 77 7.46 -5.07 -3.83
CA ARG A 77 8.70 -5.80 -4.12
C ARG A 77 9.37 -5.30 -5.41
N ALA A 78 8.58 -5.00 -6.44
CA ALA A 78 9.09 -4.42 -7.68
C ALA A 78 9.70 -3.02 -7.47
N LEU A 79 9.10 -2.19 -6.62
CA LEU A 79 9.69 -0.91 -6.22
C LEU A 79 11.00 -1.11 -5.47
N ALA A 80 11.07 -2.05 -4.53
CA ALA A 80 12.29 -2.34 -3.80
C ALA A 80 13.44 -2.74 -4.73
N ALA A 81 13.17 -3.65 -5.69
CA ALA A 81 14.15 -4.09 -6.67
C ALA A 81 14.60 -2.95 -7.61
N ALA A 82 13.66 -2.14 -8.10
CA ALA A 82 13.98 -0.99 -8.96
C ALA A 82 14.79 0.09 -8.22
N ALA A 83 14.49 0.34 -6.95
CA ALA A 83 15.26 1.27 -6.13
C ALA A 83 16.68 0.75 -5.85
N ALA A 84 16.84 -0.55 -5.64
CA ALA A 84 18.14 -1.17 -5.41
C ALA A 84 19.07 -1.13 -6.65
N SER A 85 18.53 -1.01 -7.87
CA SER A 85 19.35 -0.89 -9.07
C SER A 85 19.96 0.51 -9.27
N GLY A 86 19.49 1.52 -8.52
CA GLY A 86 19.90 2.91 -8.70
C GLY A 86 19.32 3.60 -9.95
N ASP A 87 18.49 2.92 -10.74
CA ASP A 87 17.83 3.51 -11.90
C ASP A 87 16.63 4.35 -11.46
N ALA A 88 16.78 5.67 -11.50
CA ALA A 88 15.73 6.62 -11.17
C ALA A 88 14.49 6.51 -12.08
N GLY A 89 14.69 6.18 -13.37
CA GLY A 89 13.60 5.97 -14.33
C GLY A 89 12.79 4.71 -14.01
N ALA A 90 13.48 3.61 -13.72
CA ALA A 90 12.86 2.35 -13.27
C ALA A 90 12.13 2.54 -11.94
N THR A 91 12.77 3.22 -10.98
CA THR A 91 12.19 3.55 -9.66
C THR A 91 10.91 4.37 -9.84
N GLY A 92 10.94 5.42 -10.67
CA GLY A 92 9.76 6.23 -10.96
C GLY A 92 8.62 5.44 -11.62
N LYS A 93 8.94 4.49 -12.52
CA LYS A 93 7.95 3.58 -13.12
C LYS A 93 7.34 2.64 -12.09
N ALA A 94 8.16 2.03 -11.24
CA ALA A 94 7.71 1.12 -10.19
C ALA A 94 6.86 1.86 -9.14
N MET A 95 7.23 3.10 -8.80
CA MET A 95 6.47 3.96 -7.89
C MET A 95 5.04 4.23 -8.42
N ARG A 96 4.90 4.50 -9.73
CA ARG A 96 3.58 4.61 -10.36
C ARG A 96 2.80 3.30 -10.32
N GLY A 97 3.48 2.16 -10.49
CA GLY A 97 2.88 0.82 -10.36
C GLY A 97 2.31 0.58 -8.96
N LEU A 98 3.10 0.89 -7.92
CA LEU A 98 2.66 0.82 -6.53
C LEU A 98 1.48 1.76 -6.23
N GLY A 99 1.51 2.99 -6.73
CA GLY A 99 0.37 3.92 -6.59
C GLY A 99 -0.92 3.36 -7.21
N LYS A 100 -0.83 2.64 -8.33
CA LYS A 100 -1.99 1.98 -8.96
C LYS A 100 -2.53 0.83 -8.11
N SER A 101 -1.70 0.02 -7.46
CA SER A 101 -2.18 -1.06 -6.58
C SER A 101 -2.89 -0.51 -5.34
N CYS A 102 -2.43 0.63 -4.78
CA CYS A 102 -3.17 1.33 -3.73
C CYS A 102 -4.59 1.71 -4.18
N GLY A 103 -4.73 2.23 -5.40
CA GLY A 103 -6.03 2.55 -5.98
C GLY A 103 -6.88 1.31 -6.29
N GLY A 104 -6.24 0.22 -6.73
CA GLY A 104 -6.87 -1.07 -7.01
C GLY A 104 -7.54 -1.69 -5.77
N CYS A 105 -6.95 -1.51 -4.59
CA CYS A 105 -7.55 -1.95 -3.33
C CYS A 105 -8.51 -0.90 -2.73
N HIS A 106 -8.10 0.36 -2.63
CA HIS A 106 -8.90 1.35 -1.90
C HIS A 106 -10.23 1.71 -2.56
N LYS A 107 -10.31 1.75 -3.91
CA LYS A 107 -11.57 2.11 -4.60
C LYS A 107 -12.71 1.11 -4.29
N PRO A 108 -12.53 -0.21 -4.48
CA PRO A 108 -13.57 -1.19 -4.17
C PRO A 108 -13.78 -1.40 -2.66
N TYR A 109 -12.71 -1.36 -1.85
CA TYR A 109 -12.76 -1.94 -0.49
C TYR A 109 -12.63 -0.95 0.67
N ARG A 110 -12.32 0.33 0.41
CA ARG A 110 -12.19 1.37 1.43
C ARG A 110 -13.16 2.52 1.18
N LYS A 111 -13.80 3.01 2.24
CA LYS A 111 -14.61 4.24 2.19
C LYS A 111 -13.74 5.39 1.63
N PRO A 112 -14.33 6.26 0.80
CA PRO A 112 -13.62 7.45 0.33
C PRO A 112 -13.30 8.36 1.53
N LYS A 113 -12.40 9.31 1.33
CA LYS A 113 -11.89 10.10 2.46
C LYS A 113 -13.02 10.88 3.13
N GLU A 114 -13.92 11.41 2.33
CA GLU A 114 -15.08 12.20 2.73
C GLU A 114 -15.97 11.43 3.71
N ASP A 115 -16.06 10.11 3.56
CA ASP A 115 -16.91 9.23 4.37
C ASP A 115 -16.12 8.49 5.48
N SER A 116 -14.86 8.86 5.71
CA SER A 116 -14.01 8.17 6.67
C SER A 116 -14.52 8.36 8.10
N TYR A 117 -14.41 7.32 8.94
CA TYR A 117 -14.77 7.41 10.37
C TYR A 117 -13.94 8.46 11.12
N LYS A 118 -12.81 8.90 10.55
CA LYS A 118 -11.94 9.92 11.15
C LYS A 118 -12.42 11.35 10.93
N ASN A 119 -13.39 11.56 10.05
CA ASN A 119 -13.97 12.86 9.75
C ASN A 119 -15.36 13.04 10.37
N GLN A 120 -15.82 12.03 11.11
CA GLN A 120 -17.04 12.06 11.93
C GLN A 120 -16.64 12.37 13.38
#